data_AF-A0A955F5X0-F1
#
_entry.id   AF-A0A955F5X0-F1
#
_cell.length_a   1.000
_cell.length_b   1.000
_cell.length_c   1.000
_cell.angle_alpha   90.00
_cell.angle_beta   90.00
_cell.angle_gamma   90.00
#
_symmetry.space_group_name_H-M   'P 1'
#
loop_
_entity.id
_entity.type
_entity.pdbx_description
1 polymer ?
#
loop_
_entity_poly.entity_id
_entity_poly.type
_entity_poly.pdbx_seq_one_letter_code
_entity_poly.pdbx_strand_id
1 'polypeptide(L)' 'MFGALRTGLTGLRANQRYLDVIGNNLTNAETVGFKADRMTFSDVMYQT' A
#
# COMPACT_ATOMS: atom_id res chain seq x y z
N MET A 1 -15.09 -12.22 -15.77
CA MET A 1 -14.09 -11.19 -16.18
C MET A 1 -14.09 -9.93 -15.32
N PHE A 2 -15.23 -9.37 -14.89
CA PHE A 2 -15.25 -8.17 -14.02
C PHE A 2 -14.56 -8.33 -12.66
N GLY A 3 -14.63 -9.53 -12.04
CA GLY A 3 -13.94 -9.81 -10.77
C GLY A 3 -12.42 -9.72 -10.87
N ALA A 4 -11.83 -10.35 -11.89
CA ALA A 4 -10.38 -10.38 -12.09
C ALA A 4 -9.79 -8.98 -12.34
N LEU A 5 -10.47 -8.14 -13.13
CA LEU A 5 -10.04 -6.76 -13.36
C LEU A 5 -10.09 -5.93 -12.07
N ARG A 6 -11.14 -6.09 -11.27
CA ARG A 6 -11.27 -5.39 -9.98
C ARG A 6 -10.19 -5.84 -9.00
N THR A 7 -9.90 -7.14 -8.91
CA THR A 7 -8.82 -7.70 -8.08
C THR A 7 -7.44 -7.20 -8.52
N GLY A 8 -7.19 -7.18 -9.83
CA GLY A 8 -5.96 -6.61 -10.40
C GLY A 8 -5.82 -5.11 -10.11
N LEU A 9 -6.89 -4.34 -10.27
CA LEU A 9 -6.91 -2.91 -9.96
C LEU A 9 -6.71 -2.64 -8.47
N THR A 10 -7.28 -3.46 -7.58
CA THR A 10 -7.05 -3.33 -6.13
C THR A 10 -5.59 -3.63 -5.76
N GLY A 11 -4.95 -4.61 -6.39
CA GLY A 11 -3.53 -4.91 -6.19
C GLY A 11 -2.63 -3.77 -6.66
N LEU A 12 -2.91 -3.19 -7.83
CA LEU A 12 -2.18 -2.03 -8.33
C LEU A 12 -2.34 -0.80 -7.42
N ARG A 13 -3.55 -0.53 -6.93
CA ARG A 13 -3.79 0.57 -5.97
C ARG A 13 -3.11 0.33 -4.63
N ALA A 14 -3.07 -0.91 -4.14
CA ALA A 14 -2.37 -1.25 -2.92
C ALA A 14 -0.86 -1.02 -3.07
N ASN A 15 -0.27 -1.42 -4.20
CA ASN A 15 1.13 -1.15 -4.51
C ASN A 15 1.43 0.35 -4.67
N GLN A 16 0.53 1.12 -5.29
CA GLN A 16 0.68 2.57 -5.37
C GLN A 16 0.76 3.19 -3.97
N ARG A 17 -0.14 2.81 -3.06
CA ARG A 17 -0.14 3.28 -1.67
C ARG A 17 1.12 2.88 -0.91
N TYR A 18 1.64 1.69 -1.17
CA TYR A 18 2.90 1.23 -0.60
C TYR A 18 4.08 2.11 -1.04
N LEU A 19 4.14 2.47 -2.32
CA LEU A 19 5.15 3.40 -2.85
C LEU A 19 5.02 4.79 -2.24
N ASP A 20 3.80 5.28 -2.01
CA ASP A 20 3.57 6.58 -1.34
C ASP A 20 4.13 6.59 0.09
N VAL A 21 3.93 5.50 0.85
CA VAL A 21 4.48 5.34 2.21
C VAL A 21 6.01 5.30 2.19
N ILE A 22 6.60 4.57 1.23
CA ILE A 22 8.07 4.57 1.05
C ILE A 22 8.58 5.97 0.72
N GLY A 23 7.93 6.67 -0.21
CA GLY A 23 8.29 8.03 -0.60
C GLY A 23 8.26 8.98 0.59
N ASN A 24 7.19 8.92 1.39
CA ASN A 24 7.07 9.72 2.60
C ASN A 24 8.18 9.42 3.62
N ASN A 25 8.49 8.14 3.84
CA ASN A 25 9.59 7.74 4.73
C ASN A 25 10.95 8.20 4.21
N LEU A 26 11.18 8.12 2.89
CA LEU A 26 12.45 8.51 2.26
C LEU A 26 12.67 10.01 2.34
N THR A 27 11.65 10.82 2.03
CA THR A 27 11.74 12.28 2.12
C THR A 27 11.95 12.75 3.57
N ASN A 28 11.37 12.05 4.54
CA ASN A 28 11.49 12.42 5.95
C ASN A 28 12.62 11.68 6.70
N ALA A 29 13.44 10.87 6.01
CA ALA A 29 14.51 10.08 6.62
C ALA A 29 15.55 10.94 7.38
N GLU A 30 15.75 12.18 6.94
CA GLU A 30 16.69 13.13 7.54
C GLU A 30 16.04 14.05 8.59
N THR A 31 14.72 13.94 8.82
CA THR A 31 14.01 14.77 9.80
C THR A 31 14.19 14.19 11.20
N VAL A 32 14.79 14.97 12.11
CA VAL A 32 15.03 14.56 13.50
C VAL A 32 13.69 14.30 14.22
N GLY A 33 13.54 13.09 14.77
CA GLY A 33 12.33 12.68 15.49
C GLY A 33 11.22 12.09 14.61
N PHE A 34 11.44 11.92 13.31
CA PHE A 34 10.49 11.26 12.41
C PHE A 34 10.32 9.77 12.74
N LYS A 35 9.07 9.28 12.69
CA LYS A 35 8.72 7.87 12.87
C LYS A 35 8.29 7.30 11.53
N ALA A 36 9.04 6.33 11.03
CA ALA A 36 8.70 5.66 9.79
C ALA A 36 7.38 4.91 9.90
N ASP A 37 6.56 5.00 8.86
CA ASP A 37 5.31 4.25 8.73
C ASP A 37 5.53 3.01 7.85
N ARG A 38 4.71 1.97 8.02
CA ARG A 38 4.80 0.75 7.22
C ARG A 38 3.43 0.20 6.88
N MET A 39 3.18 0.05 5.58
CA MET A 39 1.99 -0.64 5.10
C MET A 39 2.20 -2.16 5.08
N THR A 40 1.19 -2.89 5.55
CA THR A 40 1.10 -4.36 5.48
C THR A 40 -0.09 -4.76 4.62
N PHE A 41 0.07 -5.79 3.80
CA PHE A 41 -1.02 -6.36 3.01
C PHE A 41 -1.79 -7.39 3.84
N SER A 42 -3.11 -7.43 3.65
CA SER A 42 -4.00 -8.41 4.27
C SER A 42 -5.05 -8.82 3.25
N ASP A 43 -5.43 -10.10 3.28
CA ASP A 43 -6.43 -10.64 2.39
C ASP A 43 -7.83 -10.15 2.76
N VAL A 44 -8.68 -10.06 1.74
CA VAL A 44 -10.09 -9.71 1.92
C VAL A 44 -10.91 -10.95 2.27
N MET A 45 -11.97 -10.78 3.07
CA MET A 45 -12.89 -11.86 3.43
C MET A 45 -13.48 -12.51 2.17
N TYR A 46 -13.29 -13.83 2.04
CA TYR A 46 -13.86 -14.61 0.95
C TYR A 46 -15.35 -14.86 1.22
N GLN A 47 -16.22 -14.39 0.32
CA GLN A 47 -17.64 -14.72 0.34
C GLN A 47 -17.85 -16.00 -0.49
N THR A 48 -18.25 -17.09 0.18
CA THR A 48 -18.63 -18.36 -0.45
C THR A 48 -19.98 -18.27 -1.13
#